data_AF-A0AAE1WKS2-F1
#
_entry.id   AF-A0AAE1WKS2-F1
#
_cell.length_a   1.000
_cell.length_b   1.000
_cell.length_c   1.000
_cell.angle_alpha   90.00
_cell.angle_beta   90.00
_cell.angle_gamma   90.00
#
_symmetry.space_group_name_H-M   'P 1'
#
loop_
_entity.id
_entity.type
_entity.pdbx_description
1 polymer ?
#
loop_
_entity_poly.entity_id
_entity_poly.type
_entity_poly.pdbx_seq_one_letter_code
_entity_poly.pdbx_strand_id
1 'polypeptide(L)'
;MQNSSPESVTLSNKLARSPSDQRWSDDADILDTDGFIKILSGIQGKGVRPDLIGSIITHYASKWLPDLAGDEPKSAVSSFQDSPESITVSWMKQKLLIETVVGILPSEKDSVPCSFLLRLLRLANMVGVGAKCLAELEKRVSWQLDRASDIEIPTHVPHCLTVAKLVDCYLAEAAVDSHLTLPEFFALACAVPSHARSSDDGLYRAVDIYLKAHPGLTKQDRKRLCTLIDSRKLSAEASLHAARNERLPVRAVIQVLLSEQTKLSKQVDWSGPLSSVRSPAVGPEGPARCMSRREMAAQQMEIKRLKEDVLRLQSQCMKMEGVIEQMLEKKREVPGGRSSWSCSV
;
A
#
# COMPACT_ATOMS: atom_id res chain seq x y z
N MET A 1 39.63 -69.23 -14.49
CA MET A 1 38.34 -68.94 -15.17
C MET A 1 38.06 -67.46 -15.00
N GLN A 2 37.67 -66.81 -16.11
CA GLN A 2 37.28 -65.40 -16.33
C GLN A 2 36.32 -64.85 -15.24
N ASN A 3 36.07 -63.57 -14.97
CA ASN A 3 36.32 -62.22 -15.55
C ASN A 3 36.00 -61.20 -14.41
N SER A 4 36.76 -60.12 -14.19
CA SER A 4 36.53 -58.74 -14.69
C SER A 4 35.26 -58.01 -14.17
N SER A 5 35.43 -56.97 -13.34
CA SER A 5 34.46 -55.83 -13.24
C SER A 5 34.41 -55.07 -14.60
N PRO A 6 33.33 -54.36 -14.98
CA PRO A 6 33.07 -53.01 -14.45
C PRO A 6 31.58 -52.55 -14.41
N GLU A 7 31.41 -51.31 -13.95
CA GLU A 7 30.25 -50.42 -13.93
C GLU A 7 29.29 -50.52 -15.14
N SER A 8 27.98 -50.35 -14.90
CA SER A 8 27.10 -49.51 -15.73
C SER A 8 25.73 -49.30 -15.07
N VAL A 9 25.64 -48.21 -14.31
CA VAL A 9 24.36 -47.53 -14.07
C VAL A 9 23.99 -46.84 -15.38
N THR A 10 23.15 -47.48 -16.19
CA THR A 10 22.57 -46.85 -17.37
C THR A 10 21.27 -46.18 -16.97
N LEU A 11 21.35 -44.87 -16.75
CA LEU A 11 20.24 -43.94 -16.74
C LEU A 11 19.46 -44.06 -18.07
N SER A 12 18.24 -44.60 -18.01
CA SER A 12 17.20 -44.28 -18.99
C SER A 12 16.31 -43.21 -18.41
N ASN A 13 16.58 -41.98 -18.86
CA ASN A 13 15.76 -40.79 -18.68
C ASN A 13 14.38 -40.93 -19.33
N LYS A 14 13.48 -40.06 -18.84
CA LYS A 14 12.12 -39.68 -19.30
C LYS A 14 11.02 -40.46 -18.58
N LEU A 15 10.23 -39.82 -17.71
CA LEU A 15 9.44 -38.64 -18.03
C LEU A 15 9.48 -37.60 -16.90
N ALA A 16 9.80 -36.36 -17.26
CA ALA A 16 9.63 -35.20 -16.40
C ALA A 16 8.16 -35.10 -15.95
N ARG A 17 7.93 -35.14 -14.64
CA ARG A 17 6.69 -34.70 -14.01
C ARG A 17 7.02 -33.49 -13.15
N SER A 18 6.33 -32.39 -13.45
CA SER A 18 6.44 -31.08 -12.81
C SER A 18 6.30 -31.16 -11.28
N PRO A 19 7.01 -30.32 -10.49
CA PRO A 19 6.93 -30.32 -9.03
C PRO A 19 5.72 -29.54 -8.50
N SER A 20 4.59 -29.57 -9.22
CA SER A 20 3.33 -28.95 -8.82
C SER A 20 2.27 -30.03 -8.73
N ASP A 21 1.66 -30.16 -7.55
CA ASP A 21 0.48 -30.98 -7.20
C ASP A 21 0.70 -32.29 -6.42
N GLN A 22 1.79 -32.39 -5.65
CA GLN A 22 1.94 -33.44 -4.61
C GLN A 22 1.95 -32.86 -3.19
N ARG A 23 0.96 -32.03 -2.85
CA ARG A 23 0.84 -31.48 -1.49
C ARG A 23 -0.61 -31.35 -1.11
N TRP A 24 -1.14 -32.33 -0.39
CA TRP A 24 -2.25 -32.09 0.55
C TRP A 24 -2.68 -33.32 1.35
N SER A 25 -2.16 -34.51 1.09
CA SER A 25 -2.61 -35.69 1.83
C SER A 25 -1.44 -36.58 2.15
N ASP A 26 -0.97 -36.48 3.40
CA ASP A 26 -0.39 -37.56 4.20
C ASP A 26 0.04 -36.94 5.53
N ASP A 27 -0.79 -37.10 6.56
CA ASP A 27 -0.46 -37.39 7.97
C ASP A 27 0.85 -36.83 8.56
N ALA A 28 1.17 -35.56 8.28
CA ALA A 28 2.13 -34.77 9.03
C ALA A 28 1.38 -33.84 9.99
N ASP A 29 0.57 -34.47 10.84
CA ASP A 29 -0.28 -33.89 11.87
C ASP A 29 0.53 -33.04 12.86
N ILE A 30 0.27 -31.72 12.93
CA ILE A 30 0.26 -30.87 14.15
C ILE A 30 1.59 -30.77 14.98
N LEU A 31 2.60 -31.60 14.70
CA LEU A 31 3.77 -31.89 15.54
C LEU A 31 5.05 -31.21 15.07
N ASP A 32 4.95 -30.11 14.31
CA ASP A 32 6.14 -29.33 13.94
C ASP A 32 6.14 -27.90 14.50
N THR A 33 5.15 -27.53 15.30
CA THR A 33 5.20 -26.24 16.03
C THR A 33 6.27 -26.28 17.11
N ASP A 34 6.29 -27.33 17.94
CA ASP A 34 7.31 -27.52 18.98
C ASP A 34 8.71 -27.76 18.42
N GLY A 35 8.81 -28.48 17.30
CA GLY A 35 10.04 -28.67 16.54
C GLY A 35 10.57 -27.34 16.01
N PHE A 36 9.70 -26.56 15.36
CA PHE A 36 10.02 -25.22 14.88
C PHE A 36 10.42 -24.27 16.01
N ILE A 37 9.72 -24.25 17.14
CA ILE A 37 10.08 -23.45 18.33
C ILE A 37 11.48 -23.83 18.83
N LYS A 38 11.79 -25.13 18.95
CA LYS A 38 13.11 -25.61 19.41
C LYS A 38 14.22 -25.23 18.44
N ILE A 39 13.98 -25.35 17.13
CA ILE A 39 14.93 -24.94 16.09
C ILE A 39 15.15 -23.42 16.17
N LEU A 40 14.09 -22.62 16.25
CA LEU A 40 14.19 -21.17 16.38
C LEU A 40 14.91 -20.75 17.67
N SER A 41 14.60 -21.39 18.79
CA SER A 41 15.28 -21.14 20.07
C SER A 41 16.77 -21.48 19.99
N GLY A 42 17.12 -22.58 19.31
CA GLY A 42 18.50 -22.96 19.05
C GLY A 42 19.23 -22.02 18.08
N ILE A 43 18.52 -21.43 17.11
CA ILE A 43 19.03 -20.42 16.18
C ILE A 43 19.25 -19.08 16.90
N GLN A 44 18.33 -18.67 17.78
CA GLN A 44 18.44 -17.48 18.63
C GLN A 44 19.66 -17.59 19.56
N GLY A 45 19.87 -18.76 20.19
CA GLY A 45 21.04 -19.00 21.05
C GLY A 45 22.39 -18.93 20.34
N LYS A 46 22.42 -18.96 19.00
CA LYS A 46 23.63 -18.81 18.17
C LYS A 46 23.88 -17.38 17.69
N GLY A 47 23.06 -16.41 18.11
CA GLY A 47 23.24 -15.00 17.77
C GLY A 47 22.88 -14.65 16.33
N VAL A 48 21.93 -15.38 15.71
CA VAL A 48 21.45 -15.07 14.37
C VAL A 48 20.65 -13.76 14.37
N ARG A 49 20.82 -12.95 13.32
CA ARG A 49 20.14 -11.65 13.18
C ARG A 49 18.61 -11.79 13.33
N PRO A 50 17.96 -10.92 14.12
CA PRO A 50 16.54 -11.03 14.44
C PRO A 50 15.65 -10.84 13.20
N ASP A 51 16.10 -10.10 12.19
CA ASP A 51 15.36 -9.86 10.94
C ASP A 51 15.19 -11.15 10.12
N LEU A 52 16.21 -12.01 10.14
CA LEU A 52 16.17 -13.30 9.46
C LEU A 52 15.22 -14.26 10.20
N ILE A 53 15.27 -14.23 11.53
CA ILE A 53 14.37 -15.00 12.40
C ILE A 53 12.92 -14.56 12.18
N GLY A 54 12.69 -13.24 12.14
CA GLY A 54 11.39 -12.66 11.84
C GLY A 54 10.88 -13.04 10.45
N SER A 55 11.73 -13.00 9.42
CA SER A 55 11.38 -13.45 8.07
C SER A 55 11.00 -14.94 8.02
N ILE A 56 11.71 -15.80 8.76
CA ILE A 56 11.42 -17.24 8.85
C ILE A 56 10.05 -17.45 9.53
N ILE A 57 9.78 -16.73 10.62
CA ILE A 57 8.51 -16.80 11.35
C ILE A 57 7.36 -16.28 10.48
N THR A 58 7.54 -15.17 9.77
CA THR A 58 6.55 -14.64 8.84
C THR A 58 6.23 -15.65 7.74
N HIS A 59 7.25 -16.28 7.13
CA HIS A 59 7.03 -17.27 6.09
C HIS A 59 6.32 -18.53 6.61
N TYR A 60 6.68 -18.99 7.82
CA TYR A 60 6.00 -20.10 8.48
C TYR A 60 4.54 -19.76 8.77
N ALA A 61 4.27 -18.60 9.38
CA ALA A 61 2.92 -18.16 9.74
C ALA A 61 2.02 -17.99 8.50
N SER A 62 2.53 -17.43 7.39
CA SER A 62 1.76 -17.29 6.14
C SER A 62 1.43 -18.63 5.47
N LYS A 63 2.17 -19.70 5.75
CA LYS A 63 1.88 -21.05 5.25
C LYS A 63 0.71 -21.70 5.97
N TRP A 64 0.52 -21.38 7.25
CA TRP A 64 -0.51 -21.98 8.11
C TRP A 64 -1.72 -21.05 8.34
N LEU A 65 -1.57 -19.76 8.10
CA LEU A 65 -2.60 -18.74 8.16
C LEU A 65 -2.69 -18.06 6.78
N PRO A 66 -3.61 -18.50 5.89
CA PRO A 66 -3.75 -17.95 4.54
C PRO A 66 -4.00 -16.44 4.55
N ASP A 67 -4.72 -15.94 5.55
CA ASP A 67 -4.98 -14.50 5.77
C ASP A 67 -3.71 -13.66 6.07
N LEU A 68 -2.57 -14.30 6.34
CA LEU A 68 -1.26 -13.65 6.51
C LEU A 68 -0.39 -13.70 5.24
N ALA A 69 -0.78 -14.42 4.19
CA ALA A 69 -0.12 -14.37 2.89
C ALA A 69 -0.56 -13.09 2.14
N GLY A 70 0.37 -12.36 1.52
CA GLY A 70 0.05 -11.12 0.79
C GLY A 70 -0.73 -11.38 -0.52
N ASP A 71 -1.17 -10.28 -1.16
CA ASP A 71 -2.00 -10.17 -2.38
C ASP A 71 -1.52 -11.00 -3.60
N GLU A 72 -1.67 -12.32 -3.56
CA GLU A 72 -1.77 -13.14 -4.76
C GLU A 72 -3.26 -13.44 -5.00
N PRO A 73 -3.83 -13.12 -6.17
CA PRO A 73 -5.22 -13.43 -6.50
C PRO A 73 -5.35 -14.93 -6.73
N LYS A 74 -5.44 -15.69 -5.64
CA LYS A 74 -5.85 -17.09 -5.68
C LYS A 74 -7.34 -17.13 -5.44
N SER A 75 -8.03 -17.46 -6.53
CA SER A 75 -9.40 -17.93 -6.63
C SER A 75 -10.00 -18.30 -5.28
N ALA A 76 -11.06 -17.59 -4.91
CA ALA A 76 -11.99 -17.98 -3.86
C ALA A 76 -12.72 -19.26 -4.27
N VAL A 77 -11.99 -20.38 -4.30
CA VAL A 77 -12.53 -21.74 -4.34
C VAL A 77 -11.53 -22.64 -3.62
N SER A 78 -11.77 -22.88 -2.33
CA SER A 78 -11.35 -24.12 -1.70
C SER A 78 -12.52 -24.65 -0.88
N SER A 79 -13.27 -25.54 -1.55
CA SER A 79 -13.72 -26.81 -1.00
C SER A 79 -14.34 -26.79 0.41
N PHE A 80 -15.67 -26.70 0.42
CA PHE A 80 -16.48 -27.47 1.38
C PHE A 80 -16.20 -28.96 1.13
N GLN A 81 -15.22 -29.52 1.84
CA GLN A 81 -15.09 -30.95 2.13
C GLN A 81 -13.87 -31.13 3.01
N ASP A 82 -14.09 -31.16 4.32
CA ASP A 82 -13.33 -32.01 5.22
C ASP A 82 -14.21 -32.38 6.42
N SER A 83 -14.00 -33.61 6.87
CA SER A 83 -14.59 -34.37 7.99
C SER A 83 -15.01 -33.53 9.23
N PRO A 84 -15.98 -33.98 10.06
CA PRO A 84 -16.46 -33.24 11.22
C PRO A 84 -15.45 -33.24 12.39
N GLU A 85 -14.25 -32.71 12.19
CA GLU A 85 -13.56 -32.05 13.30
C GLU A 85 -14.33 -30.75 13.56
N SER A 86 -15.03 -30.71 14.70
CA SER A 86 -15.87 -29.57 15.12
C SER A 86 -15.22 -28.22 14.77
N ILE A 87 -15.99 -27.30 14.19
CA ILE A 87 -15.59 -25.91 13.87
C ILE A 87 -14.83 -25.25 15.03
N THR A 88 -15.16 -25.63 16.26
CA THR A 88 -14.49 -25.20 17.50
C THR A 88 -13.04 -25.68 17.62
N VAL A 89 -12.71 -26.88 17.17
CA VAL A 89 -11.34 -27.45 17.20
C VAL A 89 -10.45 -26.74 16.20
N SER A 90 -10.94 -26.50 14.98
CA SER A 90 -10.22 -25.71 13.97
C SER A 90 -9.95 -24.28 14.45
N TRP A 91 -10.96 -23.63 15.05
CA TRP A 91 -10.83 -22.31 15.66
C TRP A 91 -9.82 -22.28 16.83
N MET A 92 -9.84 -23.29 17.70
CA MET A 92 -8.89 -23.40 18.82
C MET A 92 -7.46 -23.66 18.33
N LYS A 93 -7.28 -24.48 17.29
CA LYS A 93 -5.97 -24.69 16.62
C LYS A 93 -5.44 -23.36 16.06
N GLN A 94 -6.30 -22.59 15.39
CA GLN A 94 -5.95 -21.26 14.87
C GLN A 94 -5.57 -20.28 15.99
N LYS A 95 -6.32 -20.28 17.10
CA LYS A 95 -6.03 -19.47 18.28
C LYS A 95 -4.66 -19.78 18.88
N LEU A 96 -4.38 -21.08 19.08
CA LEU A 96 -3.12 -21.56 19.66
C LEU A 96 -1.92 -21.22 18.77
N LEU A 97 -2.09 -21.34 17.45
CA LEU A 97 -1.05 -20.98 16.49
C LEU A 97 -0.70 -19.49 16.55
N ILE A 98 -1.72 -18.61 16.63
CA ILE A 98 -1.50 -17.15 16.75
C ILE A 98 -0.76 -16.82 18.05
N GLU A 99 -1.20 -17.39 19.18
CA GLU A 99 -0.52 -17.21 20.48
C GLU A 99 0.93 -17.68 20.44
N THR A 100 1.18 -18.80 19.76
CA THR A 100 2.53 -19.36 19.61
C THR A 100 3.42 -18.48 18.72
N VAL A 101 2.90 -18.02 17.58
CA VAL A 101 3.61 -17.10 16.66
C VAL A 101 3.97 -15.81 17.38
N VAL A 102 3.07 -15.25 18.19
CA VAL A 102 3.35 -14.07 19.02
C VAL A 102 4.38 -14.38 20.10
N GLY A 103 4.39 -15.59 20.67
CA GLY A 103 5.38 -16.01 21.67
C GLY A 103 6.81 -16.15 21.12
N ILE A 104 6.97 -16.55 19.85
CA ILE A 104 8.29 -16.74 19.22
C ILE A 104 8.81 -15.50 18.47
N LEU A 105 7.97 -14.48 18.31
CA LEU A 105 8.28 -13.25 17.57
C LEU A 105 9.47 -12.49 18.21
N PRO A 106 10.55 -12.16 17.46
CA PRO A 106 11.70 -11.44 18.01
C PRO A 106 11.29 -10.11 18.65
N SER A 107 11.85 -9.80 19.82
CA SER A 107 11.53 -8.58 20.57
C SER A 107 12.22 -7.32 20.01
N GLU A 108 13.11 -7.49 19.04
CA GLU A 108 13.88 -6.42 18.42
C GLU A 108 13.02 -5.62 17.42
N LYS A 109 13.35 -4.33 17.27
CA LYS A 109 12.63 -3.42 16.37
C LYS A 109 12.94 -3.77 14.92
N ASP A 110 11.96 -3.57 14.04
CA ASP A 110 12.04 -3.79 12.58
C ASP A 110 12.32 -5.24 12.13
N SER A 111 12.40 -6.20 13.06
CA SER A 111 12.67 -7.61 12.73
C SER A 111 11.55 -8.30 11.97
N VAL A 112 10.33 -7.76 12.03
CA VAL A 112 9.15 -8.27 11.34
C VAL A 112 8.40 -7.12 10.67
N PRO A 113 7.89 -7.28 9.43
CA PRO A 113 7.19 -6.21 8.72
C PRO A 113 5.93 -5.70 9.44
N CYS A 114 5.72 -4.38 9.44
CA CYS A 114 4.53 -3.74 10.04
C CYS A 114 3.21 -4.27 9.44
N SER A 115 3.19 -4.50 8.13
CA SER A 115 2.04 -5.09 7.43
C SER A 115 1.71 -6.51 7.90
N PHE A 116 2.70 -7.28 8.34
CA PHE A 116 2.48 -8.59 8.94
C PHE A 116 1.94 -8.46 10.37
N LEU A 117 2.52 -7.58 11.20
CA LEU A 117 2.05 -7.35 12.57
C LEU A 117 0.61 -6.83 12.62
N LEU A 118 0.23 -5.92 11.71
CA LEU A 118 -1.15 -5.40 11.60
C LEU A 118 -2.14 -6.49 11.19
N ARG A 119 -1.78 -7.36 10.25
CA ARG A 119 -2.63 -8.50 9.84
C ARG A 119 -2.74 -9.53 10.97
N LEU A 120 -1.64 -9.82 11.66
CA LEU A 120 -1.63 -10.70 12.83
C LEU A 120 -2.51 -10.14 13.95
N LEU A 121 -2.50 -8.81 14.18
CA LEU A 121 -3.34 -8.15 15.19
C LEU A 121 -4.82 -8.24 14.85
N ARG A 122 -5.16 -8.03 13.58
CA ARG A 122 -6.52 -8.23 13.08
C ARG A 122 -7.01 -9.66 13.31
N LEU A 123 -6.18 -10.65 12.99
CA LEU A 123 -6.53 -12.07 13.20
C LEU A 123 -6.64 -12.41 14.69
N ALA A 124 -5.73 -11.92 15.53
CA ALA A 124 -5.77 -12.15 16.97
C ALA A 124 -7.05 -11.59 17.61
N ASN A 125 -7.50 -10.41 17.17
CA ASN A 125 -8.77 -9.81 17.59
C ASN A 125 -9.99 -10.62 17.11
N MET A 126 -9.96 -11.07 15.85
CA MET A 126 -11.06 -11.87 15.29
C MET A 126 -11.20 -13.21 16.02
N VAL A 127 -10.08 -13.86 16.34
CA VAL A 127 -10.04 -15.19 16.97
C VAL A 127 -10.23 -15.14 18.50
N GLY A 128 -10.22 -13.94 19.10
CA GLY A 128 -10.40 -13.77 20.54
C GLY A 128 -9.21 -14.31 21.35
N VAL A 129 -8.00 -13.99 20.92
CA VAL A 129 -6.74 -14.33 21.59
C VAL A 129 -6.61 -13.56 22.92
N GLY A 130 -5.89 -14.11 23.91
CA GLY A 130 -5.79 -13.50 25.24
C GLY A 130 -5.21 -12.07 25.25
N ALA A 131 -5.71 -11.22 26.15
CA ALA A 131 -5.35 -9.80 26.24
C ALA A 131 -3.84 -9.52 26.39
N LYS A 132 -3.08 -10.44 26.99
CA LYS A 132 -1.61 -10.34 27.11
C LYS A 132 -0.91 -10.39 25.75
N CYS A 133 -1.38 -11.28 24.87
CA CYS A 133 -0.86 -11.45 23.53
C CYS A 133 -1.24 -10.25 22.64
N LEU A 134 -2.45 -9.72 22.80
CA LEU A 134 -2.88 -8.49 22.11
C LEU A 134 -2.06 -7.27 22.55
N ALA A 135 -1.87 -7.06 23.85
CA ALA A 135 -1.10 -5.92 24.37
C ALA A 135 0.37 -5.95 23.89
N GLU A 136 0.98 -7.13 23.82
CA GLU A 136 2.34 -7.29 23.31
C GLU A 136 2.43 -6.97 21.80
N LEU A 137 1.42 -7.36 21.03
CA LEU A 137 1.34 -7.08 19.60
C LEU A 137 1.05 -5.60 19.32
N GLU A 138 0.11 -4.99 20.06
CA GLU A 138 -0.19 -3.55 20.02
C GLU A 138 1.03 -2.71 20.37
N LYS A 139 1.78 -3.10 21.41
CA LYS A 139 3.04 -2.46 21.79
C LYS A 139 4.02 -2.47 20.62
N ARG A 140 4.22 -3.62 19.96
CA ARG A 140 5.16 -3.77 18.82
C ARG A 140 4.72 -2.97 17.60
N VAL A 141 3.42 -2.96 17.30
CA VAL A 141 2.81 -2.15 16.24
C VAL A 141 3.02 -0.66 16.54
N SER A 142 2.82 -0.23 17.78
CA SER A 142 3.02 1.17 18.20
C SER A 142 4.47 1.64 17.98
N TRP A 143 5.46 0.83 18.38
CA TRP A 143 6.89 1.14 18.15
C TRP A 143 7.26 1.31 16.67
N GLN A 144 6.55 0.64 15.76
CA GLN A 144 6.76 0.78 14.32
C GLN A 144 5.95 1.94 13.70
N LEU A 145 4.76 2.24 14.23
CA LEU A 145 3.93 3.38 13.78
C LEU A 145 4.47 4.74 14.23
N ASP A 146 5.20 4.82 15.35
CA ASP A 146 5.83 6.06 15.80
C ASP A 146 6.84 6.66 14.79
N ARG A 147 7.32 5.87 13.82
CA ARG A 147 8.16 6.33 12.69
C ARG A 147 7.37 6.63 11.41
N ALA A 148 6.14 6.13 11.29
CA ALA A 148 5.27 6.33 10.13
C ALA A 148 4.50 7.67 10.20
N SER A 149 4.54 8.37 11.32
CA SER A 149 4.00 9.73 11.47
C SER A 149 4.75 10.77 10.60
N ASP A 150 5.99 10.48 10.18
CA ASP A 150 6.81 11.35 9.31
C ASP A 150 6.90 10.85 7.85
N ILE A 151 6.26 9.74 7.49
CA ILE A 151 6.26 9.20 6.13
C ILE A 151 4.80 9.04 5.69
N GLU A 152 4.39 9.90 4.76
CA GLU A 152 3.15 9.79 4.00
C GLU A 152 2.89 8.33 3.63
N ILE A 153 1.91 7.70 4.29
CA ILE A 153 1.55 6.30 4.05
C ILE A 153 1.18 6.14 2.58
N PRO A 154 1.96 5.38 1.78
CA PRO A 154 1.58 5.09 0.41
C PRO A 154 0.35 4.19 0.42
N THR A 155 -0.69 4.70 -0.22
CA THR A 155 -1.92 4.00 -0.56
C THR A 155 -1.59 2.70 -1.30
N HIS A 156 -1.83 1.53 -0.71
CA HIS A 156 -2.36 0.34 -1.38
C HIS A 156 -2.57 -0.80 -0.36
N VAL A 157 -3.79 -0.91 0.15
CA VAL A 157 -4.41 -2.19 0.57
C VAL A 157 -5.94 -2.04 0.49
N PRO A 158 -6.65 -2.84 -0.33
CA PRO A 158 -8.09 -2.73 -0.53
C PRO A 158 -8.90 -3.54 0.50
N HIS A 159 -8.51 -3.54 1.79
CA HIS A 159 -9.32 -4.21 2.82
C HIS A 159 -9.29 -3.60 4.24
N CYS A 160 -8.79 -2.37 4.38
CA CYS A 160 -9.02 -1.56 5.57
C CYS A 160 -9.54 -0.19 5.13
N LEU A 161 -10.86 -0.09 4.96
CA LEU A 161 -11.53 1.22 4.95
C LEU A 161 -11.19 1.88 6.30
N THR A 162 -10.38 2.93 6.29
CA THR A 162 -10.16 3.78 7.47
C THR A 162 -11.52 4.16 8.05
N VAL A 163 -11.69 4.16 9.38
CA VAL A 163 -12.97 4.45 10.05
C VAL A 163 -13.66 5.69 9.48
N ALA A 164 -12.91 6.75 9.15
CA ALA A 164 -13.42 7.94 8.48
C ALA A 164 -14.09 7.65 7.11
N LYS A 165 -13.45 6.85 6.25
CA LYS A 165 -14.02 6.42 4.96
C LYS A 165 -15.26 5.56 5.13
N LEU A 166 -15.27 4.67 6.13
CA LEU A 166 -16.45 3.85 6.43
C LEU A 166 -17.63 4.71 6.87
N VAL A 167 -17.39 5.69 7.75
CA VAL A 167 -18.40 6.65 8.19
C VAL A 167 -18.89 7.50 7.02
N ASP A 168 -18.01 7.99 6.16
CA ASP A 168 -18.40 8.77 4.98
C ASP A 168 -19.23 7.93 3.99
N CYS A 169 -18.90 6.64 3.80
CA CYS A 169 -19.72 5.71 3.02
C CYS A 169 -21.10 5.52 3.65
N TYR A 170 -21.17 5.23 4.96
CA TYR A 170 -22.44 5.10 5.67
C TYR A 170 -23.27 6.38 5.60
N LEU A 171 -22.65 7.55 5.79
CA LEU A 171 -23.31 8.85 5.70
C LEU A 171 -23.89 9.09 4.31
N ALA A 172 -23.19 8.67 3.25
CA ALA A 172 -23.68 8.76 1.88
C ALA A 172 -24.88 7.84 1.61
N GLU A 173 -24.91 6.64 2.19
CA GLU A 173 -26.09 5.74 2.10
C GLU A 173 -27.26 6.29 2.92
N ALA A 174 -27.01 6.73 4.15
CA ALA A 174 -28.03 7.33 5.02
C ALA A 174 -28.62 8.61 4.42
N ALA A 175 -27.82 9.39 3.66
CA ALA A 175 -28.25 10.63 3.02
C ALA A 175 -29.36 10.46 1.97
N VAL A 176 -29.58 9.23 1.47
CA VAL A 176 -30.65 8.91 0.52
C VAL A 176 -32.02 8.90 1.21
N ASP A 177 -32.06 8.62 2.52
CA ASP A 177 -33.30 8.57 3.29
C ASP A 177 -33.90 9.97 3.48
N SER A 178 -35.13 10.17 3.01
CA SER A 178 -35.86 11.43 3.12
C SER A 178 -36.32 11.76 4.55
N HIS A 179 -36.28 10.78 5.46
CA HIS A 179 -36.59 10.97 6.87
C HIS A 179 -35.38 11.43 7.69
N LEU A 180 -34.17 11.35 7.14
CA LEU A 180 -32.96 11.79 7.84
C LEU A 180 -32.95 13.32 8.01
N THR A 181 -33.11 13.77 9.24
CA THR A 181 -33.19 15.21 9.51
C THR A 181 -31.81 15.88 9.43
N LEU A 182 -31.79 17.18 9.14
CA LEU A 182 -30.54 17.94 9.03
C LEU A 182 -29.66 17.82 10.30
N PRO A 183 -30.19 17.94 11.53
CA PRO A 183 -29.39 17.79 12.75
C PRO A 183 -28.76 16.40 12.88
N GLU A 184 -29.46 15.33 12.50
CA GLU A 184 -28.94 13.96 12.53
C GLU A 184 -27.81 13.77 11.53
N PHE A 185 -27.98 14.27 10.30
CA PHE A 185 -26.91 14.30 9.30
C PHE A 185 -25.66 15.02 9.83
N PHE A 186 -25.85 16.18 10.46
CA PHE A 186 -24.75 16.95 11.07
C PHE A 186 -24.07 16.19 12.20
N ALA A 187 -24.83 15.53 13.08
CA ALA A 187 -24.28 14.76 14.18
C ALA A 187 -23.38 13.63 13.68
N LEU A 188 -23.83 12.91 12.63
CA LEU A 188 -23.05 11.85 12.00
C LEU A 188 -21.80 12.38 11.30
N ALA A 189 -21.91 13.49 10.56
CA ALA A 189 -20.77 14.12 9.88
C ALA A 189 -19.71 14.61 10.87
N CYS A 190 -20.13 15.19 12.00
CA CYS A 190 -19.25 15.73 13.04
C CYS A 190 -18.70 14.67 14.01
N ALA A 191 -19.24 13.45 14.01
CA ALA A 191 -18.73 12.35 14.85
C ALA A 191 -17.28 11.98 14.48
N VAL A 192 -16.86 12.25 13.24
CA VAL A 192 -15.48 12.09 12.79
C VAL A 192 -14.82 13.47 12.71
N PRO A 193 -13.73 13.72 13.45
CA PRO A 193 -13.00 14.98 13.39
C PRO A 193 -12.41 15.28 12.01
N SER A 194 -12.27 16.55 11.65
CA SER A 194 -11.71 16.98 10.36
C SER A 194 -10.27 16.52 10.14
N HIS A 195 -9.45 16.40 11.18
CA HIS A 195 -8.07 15.92 11.07
C HIS A 195 -7.98 14.40 10.80
N ALA A 196 -9.02 13.63 11.15
CA ALA A 196 -9.07 12.19 10.88
C ALA A 196 -9.38 11.89 9.39
N ARG A 197 -9.90 12.88 8.66
CA ARG A 197 -10.10 12.81 7.20
C ARG A 197 -8.86 13.28 6.47
N SER A 198 -8.22 12.38 5.73
CA SER A 198 -7.15 12.71 4.79
C SER A 198 -7.66 13.34 3.50
N SER A 199 -8.91 13.05 3.12
CA SER A 199 -9.63 13.66 2.00
C SER A 199 -11.11 13.80 2.36
N ASP A 200 -11.75 14.84 1.86
CA ASP A 200 -13.17 15.12 2.10
C ASP A 200 -14.08 14.65 0.95
N ASP A 201 -13.56 13.86 0.00
CA ASP A 201 -14.32 13.38 -1.16
C ASP A 201 -15.58 12.57 -0.77
N GLY A 202 -15.44 11.69 0.24
CA GLY A 202 -16.56 10.90 0.76
C GLY A 202 -17.62 11.76 1.45
N LEU A 203 -17.17 12.71 2.28
CA LEU A 203 -18.05 13.68 2.93
C LEU A 203 -18.76 14.57 1.92
N TYR A 204 -18.06 15.04 0.88
CA TYR A 204 -18.64 15.80 -0.22
C TYR A 204 -19.73 14.99 -0.93
N ARG A 205 -19.46 13.71 -1.25
CA ARG A 205 -20.44 12.80 -1.85
C ARG A 205 -21.70 12.68 -0.99
N ALA A 206 -21.53 12.51 0.33
CA ALA A 206 -22.66 12.39 1.24
C ALA A 206 -23.50 13.68 1.30
N VAL A 207 -22.84 14.85 1.39
CA VAL A 207 -23.51 16.15 1.34
C VAL A 207 -24.25 16.33 0.01
N ASP A 208 -23.63 15.95 -1.10
CA ASP A 208 -24.25 16.05 -2.42
C ASP A 208 -25.52 15.20 -2.53
N ILE A 209 -25.45 13.94 -2.10
CA ILE A 209 -26.60 13.04 -2.06
C ILE A 209 -27.70 13.61 -1.17
N TYR A 210 -27.34 14.13 0.01
CA TYR A 210 -28.30 14.72 0.95
C TYR A 210 -29.03 15.91 0.33
N LEU A 211 -28.30 16.81 -0.34
CA LEU A 211 -28.87 17.94 -1.09
C LEU A 211 -29.76 17.48 -2.25
N LYS A 212 -29.50 16.30 -2.83
CA LYS A 212 -30.37 15.69 -3.87
C LYS A 212 -31.68 15.20 -3.29
N ALA A 213 -31.59 14.45 -2.19
CA ALA A 213 -32.73 13.78 -1.56
C ALA A 213 -33.65 14.76 -0.82
N HIS A 214 -33.12 15.92 -0.38
CA HIS A 214 -33.84 16.92 0.40
C HIS A 214 -33.97 18.26 -0.32
N PRO A 215 -34.76 18.36 -1.41
CA PRO A 215 -34.90 19.59 -2.19
C PRO A 215 -35.51 20.75 -1.38
N GLY A 216 -36.29 20.44 -0.33
CA GLY A 216 -36.94 21.40 0.57
C GLY A 216 -36.00 22.14 1.54
N LEU A 217 -34.71 21.82 1.57
CA LEU A 217 -33.74 22.50 2.44
C LEU A 217 -33.65 24.00 2.14
N THR A 218 -33.62 24.80 3.22
CA THR A 218 -33.49 26.25 3.10
C THR A 218 -32.10 26.63 2.58
N LYS A 219 -31.96 27.83 2.00
CA LYS A 219 -30.65 28.37 1.57
C LYS A 219 -29.63 28.39 2.72
N GLN A 220 -30.09 28.61 3.94
CA GLN A 220 -29.24 28.62 5.13
C GLN A 220 -28.72 27.22 5.48
N ASP A 221 -29.56 26.19 5.34
CA ASP A 221 -29.17 24.80 5.61
C ASP A 221 -28.18 24.29 4.58
N ARG A 222 -28.39 24.60 3.29
CA ARG A 222 -27.43 24.30 2.23
C ARG A 222 -26.08 24.96 2.49
N LYS A 223 -26.09 26.21 2.97
CA LYS A 223 -24.87 26.91 3.38
C LYS A 223 -24.18 26.19 4.54
N ARG A 224 -24.92 25.79 5.57
CA ARG A 224 -24.37 25.05 6.71
C ARG A 224 -23.72 23.74 6.26
N LEU A 225 -24.39 22.95 5.42
CA LEU A 225 -23.86 21.68 4.92
C LEU A 225 -22.53 21.87 4.19
N CYS A 226 -22.42 22.91 3.38
CA CYS A 226 -21.19 23.23 2.66
C CYS A 226 -20.03 23.65 3.57
N THR A 227 -20.28 24.06 4.82
CA THR A 227 -19.21 24.38 5.79
C THR A 227 -18.54 23.15 6.38
N LEU A 228 -19.13 21.96 6.22
CA LEU A 228 -18.53 20.70 6.66
C LEU A 228 -17.35 20.26 5.77
N ILE A 229 -17.28 20.76 4.54
CA ILE A 229 -16.31 20.34 3.53
C ILE A 229 -15.14 21.33 3.51
N ASP A 230 -13.91 20.83 3.71
CA ASP A 230 -12.69 21.59 3.44
C ASP A 230 -12.30 21.42 1.97
N SER A 231 -12.50 22.46 1.17
CA SER A 231 -12.21 22.43 -0.27
C SER A 231 -10.73 22.17 -0.60
N ARG A 232 -9.82 22.40 0.35
CA ARG A 232 -8.40 22.07 0.21
C ARG A 232 -8.13 20.57 0.24
N LYS A 233 -9.02 19.79 0.87
CA LYS A 233 -8.93 18.32 1.01
C LYS A 233 -9.69 17.55 -0.08
N LEU A 234 -10.33 18.26 -1.00
CA LEU A 234 -10.96 17.64 -2.17
C LEU A 234 -9.93 17.23 -3.22
N SER A 235 -10.16 16.10 -3.88
CA SER A 235 -9.45 15.74 -5.10
C SER A 235 -9.84 16.65 -6.28
N ALA A 236 -9.03 16.66 -7.33
CA ALA A 236 -9.31 17.45 -8.53
C ALA A 236 -10.67 17.06 -9.17
N GLU A 237 -11.00 15.76 -9.14
CA GLU A 237 -12.28 15.25 -9.66
C GLU A 237 -13.47 15.70 -8.81
N ALA A 238 -13.36 15.59 -7.48
CA ALA A 238 -14.40 16.06 -6.57
C ALA A 238 -14.59 17.58 -6.66
N SER A 239 -13.50 18.34 -6.77
CA SER A 239 -13.50 19.78 -7.00
C SER A 239 -14.19 20.15 -8.32
N LEU A 240 -13.92 19.42 -9.41
CA LEU A 240 -14.56 19.63 -10.71
C LEU A 240 -16.07 19.38 -10.63
N HIS A 241 -16.48 18.29 -9.98
CA HIS A 241 -17.89 17.99 -9.76
C HIS A 241 -18.57 19.09 -8.93
N ALA A 242 -17.93 19.53 -7.84
CA ALA A 242 -18.44 20.61 -6.99
C ALA A 242 -18.56 21.94 -7.75
N ALA A 243 -17.62 22.26 -8.66
CA ALA A 243 -17.68 23.47 -9.46
C ALA A 243 -18.87 23.53 -10.42
N ARG A 244 -19.37 22.37 -10.85
CA ARG A 244 -20.52 22.23 -11.77
C ARG A 244 -21.85 21.99 -11.05
N ASN A 245 -21.84 21.90 -9.73
CA ASN A 245 -23.01 21.50 -8.96
C ASN A 245 -23.91 22.69 -8.63
N GLU A 246 -25.05 22.78 -9.32
CA GLU A 246 -26.05 23.85 -9.15
C GLU A 246 -26.73 23.86 -7.77
N ARG A 247 -26.63 22.77 -6.99
CA ARG A 247 -27.23 22.69 -5.66
C ARG A 247 -26.41 23.41 -4.59
N LEU A 248 -25.14 23.67 -4.87
CA LEU A 248 -24.24 24.35 -3.94
C LEU A 248 -24.44 25.87 -4.00
N PRO A 249 -24.33 26.59 -2.87
CA PRO A 249 -24.28 28.04 -2.88
C PRO A 249 -23.07 28.54 -3.70
N VAL A 250 -23.25 29.63 -4.47
CA VAL A 250 -22.19 30.25 -5.29
C VAL A 250 -20.89 30.49 -4.50
N ARG A 251 -21.00 30.89 -3.23
CA ARG A 251 -19.83 31.09 -2.36
C ARG A 251 -19.02 29.80 -2.15
N ALA A 252 -19.67 28.64 -2.03
CA ALA A 252 -18.99 27.36 -1.88
C ALA A 252 -18.26 26.98 -3.17
N VAL A 253 -18.90 27.19 -4.32
CA VAL A 253 -18.28 26.96 -5.64
C VAL A 253 -17.03 27.81 -5.83
N ILE A 254 -17.09 29.11 -5.48
CA ILE A 254 -15.92 30.01 -5.55
C ILE A 254 -14.79 29.52 -4.63
N GLN A 255 -15.10 29.04 -3.42
CA GLN A 255 -14.10 28.49 -2.50
C GLN A 255 -13.39 27.26 -3.09
N VAL A 256 -14.13 26.37 -3.74
CA VAL A 256 -13.57 25.20 -4.43
C VAL A 256 -12.63 25.62 -5.56
N LEU A 257 -13.09 26.52 -6.44
CA LEU A 257 -12.28 27.02 -7.56
C LEU A 257 -11.00 27.73 -7.08
N LEU A 258 -11.09 28.53 -6.02
CA LEU A 258 -9.94 29.21 -5.44
C LEU A 258 -8.94 28.20 -4.83
N SER A 259 -9.43 27.16 -4.13
CA SER A 259 -8.54 26.13 -3.60
C SER A 259 -7.80 25.37 -4.71
N GLU A 260 -8.47 25.04 -5.82
CA GLU A 260 -7.80 24.43 -6.98
C GLU A 260 -6.75 25.37 -7.59
N GLN A 261 -7.07 26.66 -7.74
CA GLN A 261 -6.11 27.65 -8.23
C GLN A 261 -4.85 27.72 -7.35
N THR A 262 -5.01 27.66 -6.02
CA THR A 262 -3.86 27.65 -5.10
C THR A 262 -3.04 26.36 -5.17
N LYS A 263 -3.68 25.18 -5.40
CA LYS A 263 -2.97 23.91 -5.59
C LYS A 263 -2.12 23.94 -6.86
N LEU A 264 -2.69 24.45 -7.96
CA LEU A 264 -1.99 24.61 -9.23
C LEU A 264 -0.86 25.64 -9.15
N SER A 265 -1.09 26.78 -8.48
CA SER A 265 -0.05 27.80 -8.28
C SER A 265 1.17 27.26 -7.53
N LYS A 266 0.94 26.46 -6.47
CA LYS A 266 2.04 25.84 -5.72
C LYS A 266 2.84 24.84 -6.53
N GLN A 267 2.24 24.16 -7.51
CA GLN A 267 2.97 23.28 -8.43
C GLN A 267 3.82 24.06 -9.44
N VAL A 268 3.39 25.27 -9.82
CA VAL A 268 4.13 26.14 -10.75
C VAL A 268 5.36 26.77 -10.08
N ASP A 269 5.29 27.07 -8.77
CA ASP A 269 6.39 27.72 -8.02
C ASP A 269 7.64 26.81 -7.81
N TRP A 270 7.54 25.49 -7.95
CA TRP A 270 8.68 24.57 -7.78
C TRP A 270 9.60 24.45 -9.01
N SER A 271 9.31 25.17 -10.11
CA SER A 271 10.06 25.09 -11.37
C SER A 271 10.70 26.43 -11.78
N GLY A 272 11.62 26.99 -10.96
CA GLY A 272 12.45 28.13 -11.39
C GLY A 272 13.23 28.86 -10.26
N PRO A 273 14.58 28.87 -10.26
CA PRO A 273 15.39 29.33 -9.12
C PRO A 273 15.92 30.78 -9.20
N LEU A 274 16.14 31.35 -8.01
CA LEU A 274 17.20 32.28 -7.59
C LEU A 274 17.66 33.36 -8.61
N SER A 275 17.06 34.55 -8.53
CA SER A 275 17.89 35.76 -8.51
C SER A 275 17.20 36.84 -7.66
N SER A 276 17.84 37.09 -6.52
CA SER A 276 17.60 38.24 -5.67
C SER A 276 18.13 39.47 -6.40
N VAL A 277 17.22 40.32 -6.89
CA VAL A 277 17.49 41.76 -6.97
C VAL A 277 16.36 42.47 -6.24
N ARG A 278 16.70 42.86 -5.00
CA ARG A 278 15.93 43.75 -4.15
C ARG A 278 15.77 45.09 -4.85
N SER A 279 14.54 45.60 -4.93
CA SER A 279 14.22 47.00 -4.60
C SER A 279 12.75 47.16 -4.21
N PRO A 280 12.42 48.03 -3.23
CA PRO A 280 11.13 48.04 -2.57
C PRO A 280 10.22 49.13 -3.14
N ALA A 281 8.99 48.77 -3.50
CA ALA A 281 7.91 49.74 -3.63
C ALA A 281 6.58 49.10 -3.22
N VAL A 282 5.93 49.80 -2.30
CA VAL A 282 4.63 49.54 -1.69
C VAL A 282 3.52 49.49 -2.74
N GLY A 283 2.63 48.50 -2.66
CA GLY A 283 1.35 48.46 -3.38
C GLY A 283 0.61 47.12 -3.19
N PRO A 284 -0.71 47.10 -2.94
CA PRO A 284 -1.47 45.88 -2.70
C PRO A 284 -1.80 45.19 -4.04
N GLU A 285 -1.16 44.07 -4.37
CA GLU A 285 -1.40 43.37 -5.64
C GLU A 285 -2.60 42.41 -5.56
N GLY A 286 -3.52 42.62 -6.51
CA GLY A 286 -4.68 41.78 -6.79
C GLY A 286 -4.34 40.47 -7.54
N PRO A 287 -5.37 39.78 -8.06
CA PRO A 287 -5.29 38.36 -8.40
C PRO A 287 -4.67 38.09 -9.78
N ALA A 288 -3.87 37.01 -9.83
CA ALA A 288 -3.41 36.26 -11.00
C ALA A 288 -2.69 37.06 -12.11
N ARG A 289 -1.35 37.05 -12.08
CA ARG A 289 -0.55 37.37 -13.28
C ARG A 289 -0.86 36.36 -14.38
N CYS A 290 -1.46 36.82 -15.47
CA CYS A 290 -1.53 36.08 -16.73
C CYS A 290 -0.12 36.04 -17.34
N MET A 291 0.39 34.85 -17.64
CA MET A 291 1.72 34.68 -18.24
C MET A 291 1.80 35.51 -19.53
N SER A 292 2.86 36.32 -19.67
CA SER A 292 3.05 37.17 -20.83
C SER A 292 3.28 36.33 -22.10
N ARG A 293 2.86 36.83 -23.26
CA ARG A 293 3.08 36.15 -24.57
C ARG A 293 4.55 35.78 -24.81
N ARG A 294 5.48 36.53 -24.22
CA ARG A 294 6.93 36.25 -24.25
C ARG A 294 7.31 35.05 -23.39
N GLU A 295 6.70 34.88 -22.22
CA GLU A 295 6.97 33.77 -21.30
C GLU A 295 6.41 32.46 -21.86
N MET A 296 5.22 32.51 -22.46
CA MET A 296 4.65 31.36 -23.18
C MET A 296 5.53 30.93 -24.35
N ALA A 297 6.08 31.88 -25.11
CA ALA A 297 7.03 31.56 -26.19
C ALA A 297 8.35 30.97 -25.66
N ALA A 298 8.86 31.46 -24.54
CA ALA A 298 10.05 30.93 -23.89
C ALA A 298 9.85 29.48 -23.41
N GLN A 299 8.72 29.19 -22.74
CA GLN A 299 8.36 27.83 -22.35
C GLN A 299 8.19 26.90 -23.56
N GLN A 300 7.60 27.39 -24.65
CA GLN A 300 7.45 26.59 -25.87
C GLN A 300 8.80 26.26 -26.53
N MET A 301 9.78 27.17 -26.45
CA MET A 301 11.15 26.90 -26.91
C MET A 301 11.85 25.88 -26.01
N GLU A 302 11.67 25.97 -24.69
CA GLU A 302 12.26 25.01 -23.75
C GLU A 302 11.67 23.60 -23.95
N ILE A 303 10.35 23.49 -24.16
CA ILE A 303 9.70 22.21 -24.48
C ILE A 303 10.25 21.62 -25.78
N LYS A 304 10.48 22.44 -26.81
CA LYS A 304 11.08 21.97 -28.07
C LYS A 304 12.50 21.45 -27.86
N ARG A 305 13.32 22.19 -27.11
CA ARG A 305 14.67 21.78 -26.74
C ARG A 305 14.68 20.47 -25.95
N LEU A 306 13.83 20.35 -24.94
CA LEU A 306 13.73 19.13 -24.13
C LEU A 306 13.32 17.92 -24.98
N LYS A 307 12.42 18.09 -25.96
CA LYS A 307 12.06 17.02 -26.90
C LYS A 307 13.25 16.59 -27.76
N GLU A 308 14.05 17.53 -28.25
CA GLU A 308 15.28 17.23 -29.00
C GLU A 308 16.31 16.49 -28.13
N ASP A 309 16.48 16.92 -26.87
CA ASP A 309 17.39 16.26 -25.92
C ASP A 309 16.93 14.82 -25.60
N VAL A 310 15.63 14.58 -25.44
CA VAL A 310 15.07 13.23 -25.24
C VAL A 310 15.33 12.33 -26.45
N LEU A 311 15.10 12.83 -27.67
CA LEU A 311 15.39 12.07 -28.90
C LEU A 311 16.89 11.74 -29.01
N ARG A 312 17.76 12.69 -28.64
CA ARG A 312 19.20 12.46 -28.61
C ARG A 312 19.59 11.39 -27.59
N LEU A 313 19.03 11.44 -26.39
CA LEU A 313 19.26 10.44 -25.34
C LEU A 313 18.77 9.05 -25.78
N GLN A 314 17.58 8.95 -26.39
CA GLN A 314 17.08 7.69 -26.94
C GLN A 314 18.04 7.10 -27.99
N SER A 315 18.59 7.93 -28.88
CA SER A 315 19.60 7.48 -29.85
C SER A 315 20.88 6.99 -29.18
N GLN A 316 21.31 7.62 -28.07
CA GLN A 316 22.46 7.17 -27.30
C GLN A 316 22.19 5.84 -26.58
N CYS A 317 21.00 5.66 -26.01
CA CYS A 317 20.57 4.40 -25.41
C CYS A 317 20.61 3.25 -26.43
N MET A 318 20.04 3.45 -27.63
CA MET A 318 20.08 2.43 -28.70
C MET A 318 21.50 2.08 -29.14
N LYS A 319 22.40 3.07 -29.22
CA LYS A 319 23.82 2.82 -29.52
C LYS A 319 24.49 2.00 -28.42
N MET A 320 24.19 2.32 -27.16
CA MET A 320 24.76 1.63 -26.01
C MET A 320 24.24 0.18 -25.90
N GLU A 321 22.96 -0.03 -26.17
CA GLU A 321 22.35 -1.37 -26.27
C GLU A 321 23.07 -2.22 -27.33
N GLY A 322 23.33 -1.66 -28.51
CA GLY A 322 24.10 -2.35 -29.56
C GLY A 322 25.54 -2.69 -29.15
N VAL A 323 26.21 -1.81 -28.39
CA VAL A 323 27.56 -2.09 -27.85
C VAL A 323 27.51 -3.22 -26.83
N ILE A 324 26.48 -3.26 -25.98
CA ILE A 324 26.28 -4.33 -25.00
C ILE A 324 26.04 -5.66 -25.72
N GLU A 325 25.22 -5.70 -26.77
CA GLU A 325 25.00 -6.90 -27.57
C GLU A 325 26.28 -7.40 -28.23
N GLN A 326 27.10 -6.52 -28.80
CA GLN A 326 28.39 -6.89 -29.38
C GLN A 326 29.39 -7.43 -28.34
N MET A 327 29.41 -6.86 -27.12
CA MET A 327 30.23 -7.39 -26.03
C MET A 327 29.74 -8.77 -25.56
N LEU A 328 28.43 -9.00 -25.54
CA LEU A 328 27.83 -10.29 -25.18
C LEU A 328 28.13 -11.37 -26.23
N GLU A 329 28.10 -11.02 -27.52
CA GLU A 329 28.41 -11.96 -28.61
C GLU A 329 29.91 -12.29 -28.65
N LYS A 330 30.78 -11.29 -28.50
CA LYS A 330 32.23 -11.51 -28.40
C LYS A 330 32.64 -12.36 -27.20
N LYS A 331 31.82 -12.37 -26.13
CA LYS A 331 31.99 -13.26 -24.97
C LYS A 331 31.52 -14.70 -25.25
N ARG A 332 30.61 -14.91 -26.20
CA ARG A 332 30.18 -16.25 -26.67
C ARG A 332 31.17 -16.85 -27.68
N GLU A 333 31.83 -16.01 -28.47
CA GLU A 333 32.79 -16.45 -29.49
C GLU A 333 34.17 -16.85 -28.94
N VAL A 334 34.45 -16.75 -27.64
CA VAL A 334 35.69 -17.28 -27.03
C VAL A 334 35.44 -18.73 -26.55
N PRO A 335 35.87 -19.77 -27.29
CA PRO A 335 35.68 -21.14 -26.87
C PRO A 335 36.92 -21.56 -26.05
N GLY A 336 36.73 -21.76 -24.74
CA GLY A 336 37.67 -22.53 -23.90
C GLY A 336 39.07 -21.93 -23.71
N GLY A 337 39.23 -21.11 -22.66
CA GLY A 337 40.54 -20.73 -22.12
C GLY A 337 40.60 -20.97 -20.61
N ARG A 338 40.93 -22.19 -20.20
CA ARG A 338 41.31 -22.51 -18.82
C ARG A 338 42.61 -21.77 -18.49
N SER A 339 42.59 -20.83 -17.56
CA SER A 339 43.78 -20.34 -16.84
C SER A 339 43.34 -19.95 -15.42
N SER A 340 43.44 -20.88 -14.46
CA SER A 340 44.59 -21.04 -13.56
C SER A 340 45.02 -19.73 -12.91
N TRP A 341 44.40 -19.40 -11.78
CA TRP A 341 45.01 -18.53 -10.78
C TRP A 341 45.04 -19.30 -9.47
N SER A 342 46.10 -20.09 -9.30
CA SER A 342 46.55 -20.62 -8.02
C SER A 342 46.98 -19.41 -7.18
N CYS A 343 46.29 -19.13 -6.09
CA CYS A 343 46.78 -18.20 -5.08
C CYS A 343 47.65 -19.02 -4.12
N SER A 344 48.97 -18.84 -4.21
CA SER A 344 49.92 -19.23 -3.19
C SER A 344 50.36 -17.97 -2.46
N VAL A 345 49.90 -17.79 -1.22
CA VAL A 345 50.68 -17.29 -0.08
C VAL A 345 50.20 -18.03 1.15
#